data_AF-A0A966GX95-F1
#
_entry.id   AF-A0A966GX95-F1
#
_cell.length_a   1.000
_cell.length_b   1.000
_cell.length_c   1.000
_cell.angle_alpha   90.00
_cell.angle_beta   90.00
_cell.angle_gamma   90.00
#
_symmetry.space_group_name_H-M   'P 1'
#
loop_
_entity.id
_entity.type
_entity.pdbx_description
1 polymer ?
#
loop_
_entity_poly.entity_id
_entity_poly.type
_entity_poly.pdbx_seq_one_letter_code
_entity_poly.pdbx_strand_id
1 'polypeptide(L)'
;MLEAEKFKTGQIWKYINRAGEDGSVLTILKIEKYDTGDTILHIRVDGVKIYSPQSATGYSSFIGHLPFSEKSISASVTELAGQNNNLPDFSEGYNQWKEAWDNGKAGYWTIDLKDAIDGIDRIMRPGN
;
A
#
# COMPACT_ATOMS: atom_id res chain seq x y z
N MET A 1 -10.46 10.35 -26.47
CA MET A 1 -9.48 9.26 -26.37
C MET A 1 -9.61 8.68 -24.98
N LEU A 2 -9.79 7.36 -24.84
CA LEU A 2 -9.80 6.73 -23.53
C LEU A 2 -8.38 6.81 -22.96
N GLU A 3 -8.22 7.46 -21.81
CA GLU A 3 -6.96 7.41 -21.06
C GLU A 3 -6.68 5.94 -20.71
N ALA A 4 -5.48 5.45 -20.99
CA ALA A 4 -5.11 4.09 -20.62
C ALA A 4 -4.98 4.02 -19.10
N GLU A 5 -5.65 3.05 -18.47
CA GLU A 5 -5.50 2.81 -17.03
C GLU A 5 -4.04 2.50 -16.70
N LYS A 6 -3.40 3.37 -15.91
CA LYS A 6 -1.97 3.26 -15.56
C LYS A 6 -1.69 2.00 -14.74
N PHE A 7 -2.63 1.62 -13.88
CA PHE A 7 -2.46 0.54 -12.91
C PHE A 7 -3.30 -0.68 -13.24
N LYS A 8 -2.76 -1.86 -12.96
CA LYS A 8 -3.45 -3.15 -13.05
C LYS A 8 -3.13 -3.99 -11.83
N THR A 9 -4.12 -4.74 -11.36
CA THR A 9 -3.93 -5.76 -10.32
C THR A 9 -2.78 -6.71 -10.69
N GLY A 10 -1.95 -7.04 -9.70
CA GLY A 10 -0.76 -7.87 -9.87
C GLY A 10 0.50 -7.09 -10.21
N GLN A 11 0.41 -5.86 -10.72
CA GLN A 11 1.63 -5.10 -11.06
C GLN A 11 2.49 -4.83 -9.83
N ILE A 12 3.79 -4.97 -10.01
CA ILE A 12 4.83 -4.68 -9.01
C ILE A 12 5.57 -3.43 -9.48
N TRP A 13 5.68 -2.43 -8.61
CA TRP A 13 6.31 -1.16 -8.92
C TRP A 13 7.43 -0.84 -7.92
N LYS A 14 8.54 -0.32 -8.42
CA LYS A 14 9.46 0.49 -7.61
C LYS A 14 8.84 1.86 -7.38
N TYR A 15 9.24 2.49 -6.29
CA TYR A 15 8.73 3.79 -5.88
C TYR A 15 9.84 4.57 -5.15
N ILE A 16 9.60 5.85 -4.91
CA ILE A 16 10.48 6.67 -4.06
C ILE A 16 10.37 6.14 -2.63
N ASN A 17 11.34 5.35 -2.20
CA ASN A 17 11.35 4.66 -0.90
C ASN A 17 12.11 5.44 0.18
N ARG A 18 12.12 4.89 1.40
CA ARG A 18 12.90 5.42 2.52
C ARG A 18 14.35 4.98 2.41
N ALA A 19 15.25 5.75 3.03
CA ALA A 19 16.67 5.41 3.05
C ALA A 19 16.90 4.02 3.68
N GLY A 20 17.65 3.15 2.97
CA GLY A 20 17.94 1.78 3.42
C GLY A 20 16.87 0.75 3.03
N GLU A 21 15.84 1.14 2.27
CA GLU A 21 14.80 0.26 1.75
C GLU A 21 14.84 0.17 0.21
N ASP A 22 16.04 0.23 -0.38
CA ASP A 22 16.25 0.31 -1.83
C ASP A 22 15.61 -0.85 -2.62
N GLY A 23 15.44 -2.00 -1.98
CA GLY A 23 14.77 -3.18 -2.54
C GLY A 23 13.25 -3.19 -2.36
N SER A 24 12.66 -2.16 -1.74
CA SER A 24 11.23 -2.13 -1.48
C SER A 24 10.41 -1.91 -2.74
N VAL A 25 9.31 -2.66 -2.83
CA VAL A 25 8.36 -2.59 -3.94
C VAL A 25 6.94 -2.56 -3.41
N LEU A 26 6.03 -1.96 -4.18
CA LEU A 26 4.60 -2.10 -3.97
C LEU A 26 4.01 -3.08 -4.98
N THR A 27 2.99 -3.83 -4.57
CA THR A 27 2.17 -4.68 -5.45
C THR A 27 0.73 -4.20 -5.41
N ILE A 28 0.11 -3.98 -6.58
CA ILE A 28 -1.33 -3.66 -6.67
C ILE A 28 -2.14 -4.93 -6.38
N LEU A 29 -2.83 -4.97 -5.25
CA LEU A 29 -3.65 -6.11 -4.82
C LEU A 29 -5.05 -6.08 -5.43
N LYS A 30 -5.66 -4.90 -5.45
CA LYS A 30 -7.02 -4.67 -5.94
C LYS A 30 -7.21 -3.21 -6.30
N ILE A 31 -8.08 -2.94 -7.28
CA ILE A 31 -8.48 -1.61 -7.71
C ILE A 31 -9.99 -1.50 -7.53
N GLU A 32 -10.45 -0.48 -6.82
CA GLU A 32 -11.87 -0.16 -6.66
C GLU A 32 -12.16 1.24 -7.19
N LYS A 33 -13.22 1.34 -7.99
CA LYS A 33 -13.71 2.63 -8.52
C LYS A 33 -15.04 2.94 -7.87
N TYR A 34 -15.20 4.16 -7.42
CA TYR A 34 -16.39 4.65 -6.75
C TYR A 34 -17.11 5.68 -7.62
N ASP A 35 -18.43 5.75 -7.49
CA ASP A 35 -19.28 6.67 -8.28
C ASP A 35 -18.97 8.15 -8.02
N THR A 36 -18.31 8.45 -6.89
CA THR A 36 -17.77 9.77 -6.56
C THR A 36 -16.62 10.21 -7.47
N GLY A 37 -16.11 9.31 -8.30
CA GLY A 37 -14.95 9.52 -9.17
C GLY A 37 -13.62 9.09 -8.54
N ASP A 38 -13.63 8.58 -7.31
CA ASP A 38 -12.43 8.11 -6.63
C ASP A 38 -12.01 6.72 -7.12
N THR A 39 -10.74 6.56 -7.43
CA THR A 39 -10.08 5.25 -7.62
C THR A 39 -9.21 4.95 -6.41
N ILE A 40 -9.53 3.87 -5.69
CA ILE A 40 -8.76 3.36 -4.57
C ILE A 40 -7.93 2.17 -5.03
N LEU A 41 -6.62 2.27 -4.83
CA LEU A 41 -5.66 1.20 -5.04
C LEU A 41 -5.36 0.55 -3.69
N HIS A 42 -5.70 -0.72 -3.54
CA HIS A 42 -5.23 -1.53 -2.43
C HIS A 42 -3.87 -2.11 -2.78
N ILE A 43 -2.87 -1.82 -1.96
CA ILE A 43 -1.49 -2.24 -2.20
C ILE A 43 -0.95 -3.07 -1.05
N ARG A 44 0.02 -3.91 -1.37
CA ARG A 44 0.98 -4.49 -0.43
C ARG A 44 2.32 -3.81 -0.64
N VAL A 45 3.11 -3.64 0.42
CA VAL A 45 4.49 -3.18 0.32
C VAL A 45 5.41 -4.23 0.92
N ASP A 46 6.43 -4.62 0.16
CA ASP A 46 7.46 -5.59 0.57
C ASP A 46 8.82 -4.91 0.67
N GLY A 47 9.75 -5.49 1.42
CA GLY A 47 11.11 -4.98 1.56
C GLY A 47 11.23 -3.74 2.44
N VAL A 48 10.25 -3.50 3.30
CA VAL A 48 10.26 -2.42 4.31
C VAL A 48 10.76 -2.95 5.65
N LYS A 49 11.08 -2.06 6.57
CA LYS A 49 11.40 -2.38 7.97
C LYS A 49 10.45 -1.62 8.88
N ILE A 50 9.42 -2.33 9.34
CA ILE A 50 8.38 -1.79 10.23
C ILE A 50 8.54 -2.41 11.60
N TYR A 51 8.62 -1.62 12.65
CA TYR A 51 8.64 -2.13 14.01
C TYR A 51 7.40 -2.98 14.28
N SER A 52 7.63 -4.20 14.76
CA SER A 52 6.57 -5.13 15.12
C SER A 52 7.03 -5.97 16.30
N PRO A 53 6.52 -5.72 17.53
CA PRO A 53 6.94 -6.45 18.72
C PRO A 53 6.52 -7.92 18.69
N GLN A 54 5.59 -8.28 17.80
CA GLN A 54 5.11 -9.65 17.58
C GLN A 54 6.02 -10.45 16.65
N SER A 55 6.89 -9.79 15.89
CA SER A 55 7.88 -10.44 15.03
C SER A 55 9.06 -10.94 15.86
N ALA A 56 9.59 -12.13 15.53
CA ALA A 56 10.77 -12.70 16.18
C ALA A 56 12.02 -11.79 16.10
N THR A 57 12.13 -10.97 15.06
CA THR A 57 13.22 -10.02 14.87
C THR A 57 12.93 -8.62 15.42
N GLY A 58 11.71 -8.39 15.95
CA GLY A 58 11.19 -7.08 16.33
C GLY A 58 10.75 -6.21 15.15
N TYR A 59 10.82 -6.72 13.91
CA TYR A 59 10.43 -5.99 12.70
C TYR A 59 9.65 -6.87 11.71
N SER A 60 8.65 -6.31 11.05
CA SER A 60 8.02 -6.86 9.85
C SER A 60 8.75 -6.39 8.59
N SER A 61 8.87 -7.27 7.61
CA SER A 61 9.45 -6.98 6.30
C SER A 61 8.44 -6.50 5.25
N PHE A 62 7.15 -6.42 5.62
CA PHE A 62 6.07 -6.06 4.71
C PHE A 62 4.91 -5.37 5.43
N ILE A 63 4.07 -4.69 4.64
CA ILE A 63 2.74 -4.21 5.04
C ILE A 63 1.72 -4.90 4.14
N GLY A 64 0.81 -5.68 4.74
CA GLY A 64 -0.04 -6.62 4.02
C GLY A 64 -1.16 -5.98 3.20
N HIS A 65 -1.69 -4.84 3.64
CA HIS A 65 -2.78 -4.14 2.95
C HIS A 65 -2.75 -2.65 3.31
N LEU A 66 -2.72 -1.78 2.30
CA LEU A 66 -2.84 -0.34 2.42
C LEU A 66 -3.73 0.23 1.30
N PRO A 67 -4.85 0.90 1.62
CA PRO A 67 -5.69 1.59 0.63
C PRO A 67 -5.12 2.98 0.32
N PHE A 68 -4.91 3.31 -0.95
CA PHE A 68 -4.34 4.57 -1.41
C PHE A 68 -5.15 5.18 -2.55
N SER A 69 -5.06 6.50 -2.68
CA SER A 69 -5.54 7.16 -3.90
C SER A 69 -4.65 6.80 -5.09
N GLU A 70 -5.26 6.67 -6.28
CA GLU A 70 -4.52 6.48 -7.52
C GLU A 70 -3.49 7.61 -7.75
N LYS A 71 -3.86 8.86 -7.43
CA LYS A 71 -2.98 10.02 -7.57
C LYS A 71 -1.70 9.88 -6.75
N SER A 72 -1.82 9.46 -5.49
CA SER A 72 -0.68 9.29 -4.59
C SER A 72 0.27 8.18 -5.04
N ILE A 73 -0.27 7.03 -5.47
CA ILE A 73 0.57 5.96 -6.03
C ILE A 73 1.21 6.42 -7.33
N SER A 74 0.47 7.11 -8.20
CA SER A 74 0.99 7.66 -9.45
C SER A 74 2.18 8.59 -9.26
N ALA A 75 2.16 9.41 -8.20
CA ALA A 75 3.26 10.29 -7.82
C ALA A 75 4.43 9.57 -7.11
N SER A 76 4.15 8.42 -6.47
CA SER A 76 5.15 7.66 -5.71
C SER A 76 5.97 6.71 -6.60
N VAL A 77 5.35 6.07 -7.60
CA VAL A 77 5.99 5.04 -8.41
C VAL A 77 7.01 5.60 -9.40
N THR A 78 8.07 4.84 -9.63
CA THR A 78 9.18 5.22 -10.53
C THR A 78 9.34 4.27 -11.71
N GLU A 79 9.17 2.96 -11.50
CA GLU A 79 9.44 1.93 -12.51
C GLU A 79 8.50 0.74 -12.33
N LEU A 80 7.91 0.24 -13.42
CA LEU A 80 7.19 -1.03 -13.41
C LEU A 80 8.22 -2.17 -13.36
N ALA A 81 8.31 -2.84 -12.23
CA ALA A 81 9.32 -3.88 -11.96
C ALA A 81 8.87 -5.28 -12.38
N GLY A 82 7.56 -5.50 -12.51
CA GLY A 82 7.02 -6.79 -12.93
C GLY A 82 5.54 -6.98 -12.63
N GLN A 83 5.13 -8.23 -12.57
CA GLN A 83 3.76 -8.64 -12.31
C GLN A 83 3.73 -9.94 -11.50
N ASN A 84 2.82 -10.01 -10.52
CA ASN A 84 2.49 -11.21 -9.78
C ASN A 84 1.06 -11.64 -10.09
N ASN A 85 0.90 -12.83 -10.66
CA ASN A 85 -0.41 -13.41 -10.97
C ASN A 85 -1.00 -14.20 -9.79
N ASN A 86 -0.20 -14.49 -8.77
CA ASN A 86 -0.58 -15.24 -7.57
C ASN A 86 -0.38 -14.34 -6.34
N LEU A 87 -1.33 -13.43 -6.12
CA LEU A 87 -1.28 -12.49 -5.02
C LEU A 87 -1.35 -13.22 -3.66
N PRO A 88 -0.57 -12.78 -2.66
CA PRO A 88 -0.77 -13.23 -1.27
C PRO A 88 -2.19 -12.94 -0.81
N ASP A 89 -2.69 -13.71 0.15
CA ASP A 89 -3.98 -13.38 0.78
C ASP A 89 -3.89 -12.04 1.52
N PHE A 90 -4.82 -11.16 1.22
CA PHE A 90 -4.98 -9.84 1.83
C PHE A 90 -6.40 -9.63 2.36
N SER A 91 -7.21 -10.70 2.38
CA SER A 91 -8.64 -10.65 2.69
C SER A 91 -8.92 -10.12 4.09
N GLU A 92 -8.10 -10.47 5.10
CA GLU A 92 -8.27 -9.98 6.47
C GLU A 92 -8.22 -8.44 6.54
N GLY A 93 -7.11 -7.84 6.09
CA GLY A 93 -6.94 -6.39 6.12
C GLY A 93 -7.94 -5.66 5.23
N TYR A 94 -8.22 -6.21 4.04
CA TYR A 94 -9.23 -5.66 3.15
C TYR A 94 -10.64 -5.69 3.73
N ASN A 95 -11.06 -6.81 4.34
CA ASN A 95 -12.41 -6.93 4.91
C ASN A 95 -12.59 -5.98 6.11
N GLN A 96 -11.59 -5.88 6.99
CA GLN A 96 -11.61 -4.91 8.10
C GLN A 96 -11.73 -3.48 7.58
N TRP A 97 -10.93 -3.11 6.58
CA TRP A 97 -11.01 -1.80 5.95
C TRP A 97 -12.37 -1.57 5.29
N LYS A 98 -12.88 -2.56 4.54
CA LYS A 98 -14.12 -2.45 3.77
C LYS A 98 -15.32 -2.28 4.69
N GLU A 99 -15.40 -3.04 5.77
CA GLU A 99 -16.41 -2.88 6.80
C GLU A 99 -16.37 -1.46 7.39
N ALA A 100 -15.19 -0.96 7.75
CA ALA A 100 -15.06 0.38 8.28
C ALA A 100 -15.38 1.47 7.23
N TRP A 101 -15.02 1.27 5.97
CA TRP A 101 -15.32 2.16 4.84
C TRP A 101 -16.82 2.27 4.60
N ASP A 102 -17.52 1.13 4.54
CA ASP A 102 -18.96 1.07 4.34
C ASP A 102 -19.74 1.74 5.49
N ASN A 103 -19.13 1.79 6.68
CA ASN A 103 -19.65 2.51 7.84
C ASN A 103 -19.16 3.97 7.95
N GLY A 104 -18.43 4.50 6.96
CA GLY A 104 -17.90 5.88 6.95
C GLY A 104 -16.80 6.16 7.98
N LYS A 105 -16.10 5.12 8.45
CA LYS A 105 -15.07 5.17 9.50
C LYS A 105 -13.65 4.92 9.00
N ALA A 106 -13.49 4.43 7.78
CA ALA A 106 -12.19 4.29 7.14
C ALA A 106 -12.02 5.29 5.99
N GLY A 107 -10.76 5.52 5.64
CA GLY A 107 -10.36 6.29 4.47
C GLY A 107 -9.27 5.56 3.68
N TYR A 108 -8.67 6.28 2.74
CA TYR A 108 -7.49 5.87 1.99
C TYR A 108 -6.42 6.94 2.11
N TRP A 109 -5.17 6.55 1.94
CA TRP A 109 -4.04 7.47 2.03
C TRP A 109 -3.94 8.37 0.79
N THR A 110 -3.69 9.65 1.03
CA THR A 110 -3.56 10.69 0.00
C THR A 110 -2.20 11.40 0.03
N ILE A 111 -1.24 10.88 0.80
CA ILE A 111 0.14 11.37 0.92
C ILE A 111 1.10 10.47 0.12
N ASP A 112 2.39 10.81 0.09
CA ASP A 112 3.39 9.94 -0.53
C ASP A 112 3.50 8.61 0.20
N LEU A 113 3.74 7.52 -0.54
CA LEU A 113 3.84 6.18 0.04
C LEU A 113 4.92 6.11 1.14
N LYS A 114 6.09 6.71 0.90
CA LYS A 114 7.20 6.74 1.87
C LYS A 114 6.79 7.37 3.21
N ASP A 115 5.99 8.45 3.16
CA ASP A 115 5.59 9.22 4.34
C ASP A 115 4.54 8.46 5.15
N ALA A 116 3.65 7.72 4.47
CA ALA A 116 2.70 6.82 5.14
C ALA A 116 3.42 5.66 5.84
N ILE A 117 4.41 5.04 5.18
CA ILE A 117 5.23 3.96 5.76
C ILE A 117 5.98 4.49 6.99
N ASP A 118 6.55 5.70 6.92
CA ASP A 118 7.20 6.36 8.06
C ASP A 118 6.24 6.62 9.22
N GLY A 119 5.03 7.13 8.92
CA GLY A 119 3.99 7.35 9.92
C GLY A 119 3.58 6.06 10.63
N ILE A 120 3.38 4.98 9.87
CA ILE A 120 3.04 3.66 10.41
C ILE A 120 4.16 3.13 11.31
N ASP A 121 5.41 3.13 10.82
CA ASP A 121 6.56 2.66 11.61
C ASP A 121 6.72 3.45 12.91
N ARG A 122 6.54 4.77 12.84
CA ARG A 122 6.57 5.62 14.03
C ARG A 122 5.50 5.20 15.03
N ILE A 123 4.23 5.13 14.65
CA ILE A 123 3.12 4.78 15.56
C ILE A 123 3.34 3.43 16.25
N MET A 124 3.91 2.45 15.54
CA MET A 124 4.16 1.13 16.11
C MET A 124 5.26 1.10 17.17
N ARG A 125 6.21 2.05 17.13
CA ARG A 125 7.34 2.09 18.08
C ARG A 125 6.87 2.52 19.48
N PRO A 126 7.42 1.90 20.54
CA PRO A 126 7.10 2.29 21.90
C PRO A 126 7.54 3.73 22.18
N GLY A 127 6.68 4.51 22.85
CA GLY A 127 7.01 5.85 23.35
C GLY A 127 6.69 7.03 22.43
N ASN A 128 5.73 6.89 21.50
CA ASN A 128 5.04 8.03 20.90
C ASN A 128 3.82 8.46 21.71
#